data_AF-A0A1A8FU46-F1
#
_entry.id   AF-A0A1A8FU46-F1
#
_cell.length_a   1.000
_cell.length_b   1.000
_cell.length_c   1.000
_cell.angle_alpha   90.00
_cell.angle_beta   90.00
_cell.angle_gamma   90.00
#
_symmetry.space_group_name_H-M   'P 1'
#
loop_
_entity.id
_entity.type
_entity.pdbx_description
1 polymer ?
#
loop_
_entity_poly.entity_id
_entity_poly.type
_entity_poly.pdbx_seq_one_letter_code
_entity_poly.pdbx_strand_id
1 'polypeptide(L)'
;EFLQGADLEAELSAFCQKFGFDLLLLMTITFTESKEPIRELAVFSFSNTCRNQLRQYLEEARNPDLSLEPISSPHLHISAYHQGNSLASRKKVLPLIKNFLSQWDRDGCLGDAEEEESVVPPTPMNSLVEGCPLDGGLPQISAQDLQEKFSKMGTKDL
;
A
#
# COMPACT_ATOMS: atom_id res chain seq x y z
N GLU A 1 -2.56 -2.44 25.84
CA GLU A 1 -1.95 -2.17 24.51
C GLU A 1 -2.88 -2.71 23.42
N PHE A 2 -2.94 -2.06 22.25
CA PHE A 2 -3.88 -2.44 21.19
C PHE A 2 -3.68 -3.89 20.73
N LEU A 3 -2.43 -4.30 20.50
CA LEU A 3 -2.07 -5.64 20.03
C LEU A 3 -2.30 -6.77 21.05
N GLN A 4 -2.67 -6.43 22.28
CA GLN A 4 -2.95 -7.35 23.39
C GLN A 4 -4.46 -7.47 23.67
N GLY A 5 -5.32 -6.80 22.89
CA GLY A 5 -6.76 -6.79 23.11
C GLY A 5 -7.36 -8.18 22.94
N ALA A 6 -8.09 -8.69 23.94
CA ALA A 6 -8.63 -10.05 23.93
C ALA A 6 -9.45 -10.40 22.68
N ASP A 7 -10.19 -9.42 22.14
CA ASP A 7 -11.06 -9.60 20.97
C ASP A 7 -10.36 -9.31 19.63
N LEU A 8 -9.09 -8.87 19.64
CA LEU A 8 -8.40 -8.41 18.45
C LEU A 8 -8.33 -9.49 17.36
N GLU A 9 -7.94 -10.72 17.71
CA GLU A 9 -7.85 -11.81 16.73
C GLU A 9 -9.22 -12.10 16.10
N ALA A 10 -10.30 -12.05 16.88
CA ALA A 10 -11.65 -12.27 16.39
C ALA A 10 -12.09 -11.15 15.42
N GLU A 11 -11.77 -9.89 15.74
CA GLU A 11 -12.05 -8.75 14.87
C GLU A 11 -11.27 -8.81 13.55
N LEU A 12 -9.98 -9.14 13.60
CA LEU A 12 -9.14 -9.29 12.40
C LEU A 12 -9.58 -10.48 11.55
N SER A 13 -9.95 -11.59 12.20
CA SER A 13 -10.56 -12.75 11.54
C SER A 13 -11.83 -12.36 10.78
N ALA A 14 -12.76 -11.68 11.44
CA ALA A 14 -14.01 -11.24 10.83
C ALA A 14 -13.76 -10.28 9.66
N PHE A 15 -12.79 -9.36 9.79
CA PHE A 15 -12.37 -8.48 8.71
C PHE A 15 -11.81 -9.25 7.51
N CYS A 16 -10.89 -10.19 7.73
CA CYS A 16 -10.32 -11.03 6.66
C CYS A 16 -11.38 -11.84 5.93
N GLN A 17 -12.27 -12.51 6.68
CA GLN A 17 -13.36 -13.31 6.10
C GLN A 17 -14.33 -12.46 5.29
N LYS A 18 -14.63 -11.24 5.76
CA LYS A 18 -15.55 -10.32 5.07
C LYS A 18 -15.00 -9.80 3.74
N PHE A 19 -13.70 -9.52 3.67
CA PHE A 19 -13.09 -8.87 2.51
C PHE A 19 -12.22 -9.80 1.66
N GLY A 20 -12.06 -11.07 2.06
CA GLY A 20 -11.26 -12.04 1.34
C GLY A 20 -9.76 -11.75 1.39
N PHE A 21 -9.23 -11.30 2.54
CA PHE A 21 -7.80 -11.07 2.72
C PHE A 21 -7.13 -12.24 3.44
N ASP A 22 -6.07 -12.79 2.85
CA ASP A 22 -5.27 -13.87 3.46
C ASP A 22 -4.24 -13.36 4.47
N LEU A 23 -3.86 -12.09 4.37
CA LEU A 23 -2.77 -11.49 5.13
C LEU A 23 -3.10 -10.03 5.47
N LEU A 24 -2.88 -9.64 6.71
CA LEU A 24 -2.98 -8.26 7.18
C LEU A 24 -1.69 -7.82 7.85
N LEU A 25 -1.29 -6.60 7.52
CA LEU A 25 -0.22 -5.89 8.23
C LEU A 25 -0.83 -4.72 8.98
N LEU A 26 -0.71 -4.73 10.29
CA LEU A 26 -1.12 -3.66 11.17
C LEU A 26 0.09 -2.79 11.51
N MET A 27 -0.11 -1.48 11.51
CA MET A 27 0.86 -0.51 12.01
C MET A 27 0.15 0.40 12.99
N THR A 28 0.62 0.42 14.23
CA THR A 28 0.04 1.26 15.28
C THR A 28 0.99 2.40 15.65
N ILE A 29 0.42 3.44 16.25
CA ILE A 29 1.18 4.47 16.95
C ILE A 29 0.42 4.80 18.22
N THR A 30 1.10 4.69 19.35
CA THR A 30 0.64 5.19 20.65
C THR A 30 1.65 6.22 21.15
N PHE A 31 1.28 7.00 22.15
CA PHE A 31 2.16 8.02 22.73
C PHE A 31 2.29 7.76 24.23
N THR A 32 3.52 7.80 24.74
CA THR A 32 3.79 7.74 26.18
C THR A 32 3.29 9.01 26.88
N GLU A 33 3.30 9.00 28.21
CA GLU A 33 3.04 10.21 29.02
C GLU A 33 3.99 11.36 28.66
N SER A 34 5.23 11.03 28.29
CA SER A 34 6.27 11.96 27.82
C SER A 34 6.06 12.43 26.37
N LYS A 35 4.96 12.06 25.70
CA LYS A 35 4.66 12.33 24.28
C LYS A 35 5.63 11.69 23.29
N GLU A 36 6.33 10.63 23.70
CA GLU A 36 7.19 9.87 22.79
C GLU A 36 6.35 8.85 22.02
N PRO A 37 6.52 8.74 20.69
CA PRO A 37 5.73 7.81 19.90
C PRO A 37 6.28 6.39 20.06
N ILE A 38 5.42 5.46 20.47
CA ILE A 38 5.66 4.02 20.38
C ILE A 38 5.00 3.53 19.10
N ARG A 39 5.77 2.85 18.24
CA ARG A 39 5.25 2.22 17.05
C ARG A 39 5.34 0.72 17.19
N GLU A 40 4.25 0.05 16.83
CA GLU A 40 4.21 -1.40 16.77
C GLU A 40 3.75 -1.81 15.38
N LEU A 41 4.16 -3.02 15.00
CA LEU A 41 3.82 -3.64 13.76
C LEU A 41 3.34 -5.06 14.05
N ALA A 42 2.29 -5.52 13.38
CA ALA A 42 1.82 -6.88 13.54
C ALA A 42 1.43 -7.50 12.20
N VAL A 43 1.76 -8.77 12.03
CA VAL A 43 1.37 -9.59 10.89
C VAL A 43 0.29 -10.56 11.35
N PHE A 44 -0.90 -10.50 10.73
CA PHE A 44 -1.99 -11.44 10.95
C PHE A 44 -2.25 -12.26 9.69
N SER A 45 -2.37 -13.58 9.85
CA SER A 45 -2.84 -14.50 8.81
C SER A 45 -3.20 -15.85 9.44
N PHE A 46 -4.20 -16.53 8.89
CA PHE A 46 -4.48 -17.93 9.22
C PHE A 46 -3.43 -18.89 8.67
N SER A 47 -2.78 -18.54 7.56
CA SER A 47 -1.70 -19.33 6.98
C SER A 47 -0.41 -19.10 7.76
N ASN A 48 0.04 -20.12 8.49
CA ASN A 48 1.30 -20.07 9.23
C ASN A 48 2.49 -19.84 8.28
N THR A 49 2.47 -20.45 7.10
CA THR A 49 3.44 -20.27 6.03
C THR A 49 3.51 -18.82 5.56
N CYS A 50 2.36 -18.24 5.20
CA CYS A 50 2.26 -16.82 4.80
C CYS A 50 2.78 -15.88 5.88
N ARG A 51 2.32 -16.10 7.12
CA ARG A 51 2.71 -15.30 8.28
C ARG A 51 4.21 -15.37 8.55
N ASN A 52 4.80 -16.56 8.56
CA ASN A 52 6.22 -16.76 8.88
C ASN A 52 7.13 -16.16 7.81
N GLN A 53 6.80 -16.36 6.54
CA GLN A 53 7.62 -15.84 5.46
C GLN A 53 7.55 -14.31 5.37
N LEU A 54 6.37 -13.68 5.56
CA LEU A 54 6.32 -12.22 5.65
C LEU A 54 7.07 -11.70 6.89
N ARG A 55 6.88 -12.35 8.04
CA ARG A 55 7.64 -12.07 9.26
C ARG A 55 9.14 -12.05 8.97
N GLN A 56 9.65 -13.13 8.38
CA GLN A 56 11.08 -13.30 8.13
C GLN A 56 11.57 -12.22 7.16
N TYR A 57 10.82 -11.97 6.09
CA TYR A 57 11.15 -10.92 5.12
C TYR A 57 11.25 -9.53 5.77
N LEU A 58 10.36 -9.21 6.71
CA LEU A 58 10.38 -7.95 7.44
C LEU A 58 11.53 -7.86 8.46
N GLU A 59 11.84 -8.96 9.15
CA GLU A 59 12.96 -9.05 10.10
C GLU A 59 14.33 -8.93 9.40
N GLU A 60 14.44 -9.42 8.15
CA GLU A 60 15.68 -9.38 7.36
C GLU A 60 15.83 -8.08 6.54
N ALA A 61 14.81 -7.24 6.47
CA ALA A 61 14.83 -6.02 5.68
C ALA A 61 15.94 -5.07 6.13
N ARG A 62 16.77 -4.59 5.18
CA ARG A 62 17.87 -3.64 5.45
C ARG A 62 17.65 -2.25 4.87
N ASN A 63 16.65 -2.08 4.00
CA ASN A 63 16.38 -0.79 3.37
C ASN A 63 14.87 -0.51 3.23
N PRO A 64 14.24 0.12 4.24
CA PRO A 64 14.85 0.46 5.53
C PRO A 64 15.01 -0.75 6.44
N ASP A 65 16.00 -0.71 7.34
CA ASP A 65 16.01 -1.55 8.53
C ASP A 65 14.86 -1.12 9.44
N LEU A 66 13.96 -2.05 9.76
CA LEU A 66 12.79 -1.77 10.61
C LEU A 66 13.11 -1.87 12.11
N SER A 67 14.24 -2.51 12.45
CA SER A 67 14.67 -2.79 13.83
C SER A 67 13.55 -3.40 14.67
N LEU A 68 13.00 -4.51 14.17
CA LEU A 68 11.87 -5.19 14.78
C LEU A 68 12.29 -6.00 16.00
N GLU A 69 11.59 -5.81 17.11
CA GLU A 69 11.75 -6.58 18.33
C GLU A 69 10.44 -7.33 18.65
N PRO A 70 10.44 -8.67 18.75
CA PRO A 70 9.22 -9.44 18.97
C PRO A 70 8.51 -9.10 20.29
N ILE A 71 7.18 -9.02 20.24
CA ILE A 71 6.30 -8.85 21.40
C ILE A 71 5.56 -10.17 21.65
N SER A 72 5.49 -10.58 22.92
CA SER A 72 4.64 -11.72 23.32
C SER A 72 3.18 -11.40 23.04
N SER A 73 2.50 -12.23 22.25
CA SER A 73 1.06 -12.07 21.95
C SER A 73 0.28 -13.28 22.47
N PRO A 74 -0.91 -13.07 23.07
CA PRO A 74 -1.82 -14.17 23.42
C PRO A 74 -2.52 -14.76 22.20
N HIS A 75 -2.35 -14.16 21.02
CA HIS A 75 -3.03 -14.50 19.78
C HIS A 75 -2.16 -15.42 18.91
N LEU A 76 -2.71 -16.58 18.54
CA LEU A 76 -1.97 -17.62 17.80
C LEU A 76 -1.63 -17.20 16.37
N HIS A 77 -2.50 -16.36 15.78
CA HIS A 77 -2.41 -15.98 14.37
C HIS A 77 -1.74 -14.62 14.17
N ILE A 78 -1.17 -14.02 15.22
CA ILE A 78 -0.54 -12.70 15.19
C ILE A 78 0.94 -12.80 15.55
N SER A 79 1.80 -12.26 14.69
CA SER A 79 3.20 -11.97 15.02
C SER A 79 3.35 -10.48 15.26
N ALA A 80 3.60 -10.06 16.51
CA ALA A 80 3.65 -8.66 16.93
C ALA A 80 5.10 -8.20 17.22
N TYR A 81 5.37 -6.92 16.97
CA TYR A 81 6.71 -6.33 17.08
C TYR A 81 6.67 -4.89 17.58
N HIS A 82 7.63 -4.52 18.42
CA HIS A 82 8.04 -3.12 18.56
C HIS A 82 8.85 -2.74 17.32
N GLN A 83 8.52 -1.60 16.72
CA GLN A 83 9.21 -1.09 15.55
C GLN A 83 10.23 -0.03 15.97
N GLY A 84 11.48 -0.43 16.17
CA GLY A 84 12.55 0.46 16.62
C GLY A 84 12.83 1.61 15.65
N ASN A 85 12.75 1.36 14.33
CA ASN A 85 12.81 2.43 13.34
C ASN A 85 11.47 3.17 13.26
N SER A 86 11.28 4.14 14.16
CA SER A 86 10.04 4.93 14.24
C SER A 86 9.79 5.84 13.02
N LEU A 87 10.77 6.03 12.13
CA LEU A 87 10.63 6.81 10.90
C LEU A 87 10.08 5.99 9.73
N ALA A 88 10.18 4.66 9.79
CA ALA A 88 9.69 3.75 8.75
C ALA A 88 8.16 3.60 8.80
N SER A 89 7.44 4.64 8.40
CA SER A 89 5.98 4.60 8.28
C SER A 89 5.50 3.68 7.13
N ARG A 90 4.17 3.60 6.93
CA ARG A 90 3.55 2.93 5.78
C ARG A 90 4.20 3.27 4.43
N LYS A 91 4.68 4.51 4.22
CA LYS A 91 5.36 4.90 2.96
C LYS A 91 6.63 4.09 2.69
N LYS A 92 7.32 3.67 3.74
CA LYS A 92 8.57 2.90 3.66
C LYS A 92 8.34 1.40 3.78
N VAL A 93 7.35 0.99 4.57
CA VAL A 93 6.96 -0.41 4.72
C VAL A 93 6.23 -0.94 3.48
N LEU A 94 5.35 -0.16 2.86
CA LEU A 94 4.57 -0.61 1.70
C LEU A 94 5.44 -1.09 0.51
N PRO A 95 6.54 -0.42 0.13
CA PRO A 95 7.48 -0.96 -0.84
C PRO A 95 8.07 -2.32 -0.46
N LEU A 96 8.39 -2.56 0.83
CA LEU A 96 8.87 -3.87 1.29
C LEU A 96 7.80 -4.95 1.06
N ILE A 97 6.55 -4.67 1.45
CA ILE A 97 5.43 -5.60 1.25
C ILE A 97 5.22 -5.90 -0.23
N LYS A 98 5.25 -4.87 -1.09
CA LYS A 98 5.13 -5.06 -2.54
C LYS A 98 6.24 -5.96 -3.08
N ASN A 99 7.48 -5.71 -2.69
CA ASN A 99 8.62 -6.52 -3.11
C ASN A 99 8.50 -7.97 -2.64
N PHE A 100 8.04 -8.19 -1.41
CA PHE A 100 7.75 -9.52 -0.89
C PHE A 100 6.70 -10.24 -1.74
N LEU A 101 5.55 -9.60 -1.99
CA LEU A 101 4.48 -10.20 -2.79
C LEU A 101 4.92 -10.51 -4.22
N SER A 102 5.71 -9.62 -4.85
CA SER A 102 6.26 -9.87 -6.20
C SER A 102 7.33 -10.96 -6.26
N GLN A 103 7.96 -11.31 -5.13
CA GLN A 103 8.86 -12.46 -5.05
C GLN A 103 8.07 -13.74 -4.79
N TRP A 104 7.06 -13.66 -3.94
CA TRP A 104 6.16 -14.77 -3.62
C TRP A 104 5.45 -15.33 -4.85
N ASP A 105 4.95 -14.44 -5.69
CA ASP A 105 4.22 -14.76 -6.92
C ASP A 105 5.10 -15.55 -7.90
N ARG A 106 6.38 -15.17 -8.00
CA ARG A 106 7.37 -15.88 -8.83
C ARG A 106 7.80 -17.24 -8.29
N ASP A 107 7.71 -17.44 -6.97
CA ASP A 107 8.15 -18.67 -6.30
C ASP A 107 7.03 -19.73 -6.22
N GLY A 108 5.89 -19.48 -6.89
CA GLY A 108 4.85 -20.49 -7.13
C GLY A 108 4.09 -20.99 -5.90
N CYS A 109 4.13 -20.27 -4.78
CA CYS A 109 3.48 -20.71 -3.53
C CYS A 109 2.01 -20.28 -3.38
N LEU A 110 1.43 -19.59 -4.36
CA LEU A 110 -0.04 -19.43 -4.47
C LEU A 110 -0.56 -20.59 -5.31
N GLY A 111 -1.03 -21.65 -4.65
CA GLY A 111 -1.57 -22.82 -5.32
C GLY A 111 -2.68 -22.44 -6.30
N ASP A 112 -2.59 -23.01 -7.50
CA ASP A 112 -3.63 -23.22 -8.52
C ASP A 112 -4.86 -22.32 -8.40
N ALA A 113 -4.65 -21.00 -8.50
CA ALA A 113 -5.62 -20.17 -9.19
C ALA A 113 -5.08 -20.10 -10.61
N GLU A 114 -5.71 -20.85 -11.50
CA GLU A 114 -5.49 -20.84 -12.93
C GLU A 114 -5.22 -19.39 -13.36
N GLU A 115 -3.95 -19.11 -13.70
CA GLU A 115 -3.62 -17.93 -14.48
C GLU A 115 -4.42 -18.11 -15.78
N GLU A 116 -5.60 -17.51 -15.84
CA GLU A 116 -6.08 -16.94 -17.09
C GLU A 116 -4.96 -15.96 -17.50
N GLU A 117 -3.97 -16.51 -18.21
CA GLU A 117 -2.98 -15.78 -18.95
C GLU A 117 -3.78 -14.77 -19.75
N SER A 118 -3.81 -13.54 -19.25
CA SER A 118 -4.37 -12.41 -19.96
C SER A 118 -3.49 -12.26 -21.20
N VAL A 119 -3.81 -13.03 -22.23
CA VAL A 119 -3.36 -12.87 -23.60
C VAL A 119 -3.90 -11.50 -24.00
N VAL A 120 -3.16 -10.47 -23.63
CA VAL A 120 -3.41 -9.13 -24.10
C VAL A 120 -3.27 -9.23 -25.62
N PRO A 121 -4.34 -8.99 -26.39
CA PRO A 121 -4.20 -8.96 -27.83
C PRO A 121 -3.14 -7.89 -28.16
N PRO A 122 -2.24 -8.15 -29.12
CA PRO A 122 -1.22 -7.16 -29.49
C PRO A 122 -1.91 -5.83 -29.77
N THR A 123 -1.39 -4.76 -29.16
CA THR A 123 -1.97 -3.43 -29.29
C THR A 123 -2.13 -3.12 -30.78
N PRO A 124 -3.35 -2.83 -31.26
CA PRO A 124 -3.55 -2.52 -32.66
C PRO A 124 -2.69 -1.32 -33.01
N MET A 125 -1.83 -1.49 -34.00
CA MET A 125 -0.99 -0.42 -34.52
C MET A 125 -1.92 0.50 -35.33
N ASN A 126 -2.46 1.53 -34.66
CA ASN A 126 -3.29 2.53 -35.33
C ASN A 126 -2.51 3.10 -36.52
N SER A 127 -3.16 3.07 -37.69
CA SER A 127 -2.62 3.62 -38.94
C SER A 127 -2.12 5.02 -38.67
N LEU A 128 -0.83 5.23 -38.94
CA LEU A 128 -0.14 6.50 -38.77
C LEU A 128 -0.93 7.57 -39.55
N VAL A 129 -1.63 8.44 -38.84
CA VAL A 129 -2.28 9.59 -39.46
C VAL A 129 -1.19 10.63 -39.68
N GLU A 130 -0.91 10.94 -40.95
CA GLU A 130 0.03 11.99 -41.34
C GLU A 130 -0.57 13.35 -40.93
N GLY A 131 -0.15 13.83 -39.76
CA GLY A 131 -0.50 15.16 -39.25
C GLY A 131 -0.90 15.14 -37.78
N CYS A 132 -0.05 15.75 -36.93
CA CYS A 132 -0.44 16.04 -35.55
C CYS A 132 -1.38 17.26 -35.57
N PRO A 133 -2.55 17.24 -34.90
CA PRO A 133 -3.41 18.42 -34.81
C PRO A 133 -2.76 19.60 -34.05
N LEU A 134 -1.59 19.37 -33.44
CA LEU A 134 -0.79 20.36 -32.72
C LEU A 134 0.36 20.95 -33.56
N ASP A 135 0.55 20.52 -34.81
CA ASP A 135 1.64 20.96 -35.68
C ASP A 135 1.49 22.44 -36.10
N GLY A 136 0.31 23.03 -35.88
CA GLY A 136 0.04 24.47 -36.04
C GLY A 136 0.56 25.36 -34.90
N GLY A 137 1.23 24.79 -33.89
CA GLY A 137 1.71 25.51 -32.71
C GLY A 137 0.60 25.83 -31.71
N LEU A 138 0.99 26.31 -30.52
CA LEU A 138 0.04 26.73 -29.49
C LEU A 138 -0.79 27.93 -29.98
N PRO A 139 -2.09 27.99 -29.70
CA PRO A 139 -2.90 29.15 -30.01
C PRO A 139 -2.29 30.39 -29.31
N GLN A 140 -2.12 31.47 -30.06
CA GLN A 140 -1.60 32.74 -29.56
C GLN A 140 -2.67 33.39 -28.68
N ILE A 141 -2.70 33.02 -27.41
CA ILE A 141 -3.53 33.68 -26.41
C ILE A 141 -2.86 35.00 -26.01
N SER A 142 -3.54 36.12 -26.24
CA SER A 142 -3.03 37.41 -25.77
C SER A 142 -3.38 37.61 -24.29
N ALA A 143 -2.62 38.48 -23.61
CA ALA A 143 -2.96 38.88 -22.24
C ALA A 143 -4.34 39.55 -22.15
N GLN A 144 -4.81 40.16 -23.24
CA GLN A 144 -6.12 40.82 -23.32
C GLN A 144 -7.27 39.79 -23.35
N ASP A 145 -7.08 38.67 -24.06
CA ASP A 145 -8.06 37.57 -24.11
C ASP A 145 -8.27 36.93 -22.73
N LEU A 146 -7.20 36.84 -21.94
CA LEU A 146 -7.27 36.36 -20.57
C LEU A 146 -8.05 37.33 -19.67
N GLN A 147 -7.76 38.63 -19.78
CA GLN A 147 -8.44 39.67 -18.99
C GLN A 147 -9.94 39.75 -19.31
N GLU A 148 -10.33 39.62 -20.59
CA GLU A 148 -11.75 39.59 -20.95
C GLU A 148 -12.46 38.38 -20.35
N LYS A 149 -11.84 37.18 -20.40
CA LYS A 149 -12.40 35.99 -19.76
C LYS A 149 -12.62 36.17 -18.26
N PHE A 150 -11.66 36.73 -17.54
CA PHE A 150 -11.83 37.00 -16.09
C PHE A 150 -12.95 38.01 -15.82
N SER A 151 -13.08 39.03 -16.66
CA SER A 151 -14.14 40.04 -16.55
C SER A 151 -15.53 39.43 -16.78
N LYS A 152 -15.64 38.47 -17.70
CA LYS A 152 -16.87 37.71 -17.99
C LYS A 152 -17.27 36.73 -16.88
N MET A 153 -16.31 36.26 -16.07
CA MET A 153 -16.58 35.38 -14.93
C MET A 153 -17.10 36.14 -13.71
N GLY A 154 -16.78 37.43 -13.56
CA GLY A 154 -17.24 38.27 -12.45
C GLY A 154 -18.63 38.91 -12.64
N THR A 155 -19.29 38.70 -13.78
CA THR A 155 -20.57 39.33 -14.12
C THR A 155 -21.75 38.35 -14.17
N LYS A 156 -21.57 37.12 -13.69
CA LYS A 156 -22.63 36.11 -13.60
C LYS A 156 -23.19 35.88 -12.19
N ASP A 157 -22.79 36.69 -11.21
CA ASP A 157 -23.40 36.72 -9.89
C ASP A 157 -23.92 38.13 -9.58
N LEU A 158 -25.03 38.51 -10.23
CA LEU A 158 -26.06 39.38 -9.66
C LEU A 158 -27.43 39.07 -10.29
#